data_AF-A0A2E6SU43-F1
#
_entry.id   AF-A0A2E6SU43-F1
#
_cell.length_a   1.000
_cell.length_b   1.000
_cell.length_c   1.000
_cell.angle_alpha   90.00
_cell.angle_beta   90.00
_cell.angle_gamma   90.00
#
_symmetry.space_group_name_H-M   'P 1'
#
loop_
_entity.id
_entity.type
_entity.pdbx_description
1 polymer ?
#
loop_
_entity_poly.entity_id
_entity_poly.type
_entity_poly.pdbx_seq_one_letter_code
_entity_poly.pdbx_strand_id
1 'polypeptide(L)'
;MSSPITLYTSKHGLINKHVNCIERGKDFVWIGTNGGINRIDFRGEKPIKFSPRGTSVPVTALENDGKIIWVGLKGKGVYMMPKENYKFIGFRKDVLGDKEILKIEKVSKGLVVYTSTKKYEFNFSDKTYIESEHSIKAYNPVISIGSKTLMINHGKLERFNKSTQSFRPLDLAILANDHLNFHKGVLIASPSGLVYYNPAEDTIQFGDPMIKLEKVQLNGVDTIAERLDLNWDNHVLNYHFICSELGDKNQITLNYTLTGPDGESKGFINAQEGIELSELGHGDYLLVVSAVNEKKISATNKLRFKFSIESPLKDSIWFYLIITGALFVWTLLVNGLTRAKFKKDIKVLEDALIEKTNKLNTIERSKYGLVEEDELEL
;
A
#
# COMPACT_ATOMS: atom_id res chain seq x y z
N MET A 1 -5.52 -27.01 19.38
CA MET A 1 -6.58 -26.00 19.56
C MET A 1 -7.67 -26.31 18.56
N SER A 2 -8.95 -26.23 18.94
CA SER A 2 -10.04 -26.42 17.99
C SER A 2 -10.16 -25.18 17.09
N SER A 3 -10.45 -25.39 15.82
CA SER A 3 -10.57 -24.29 14.86
C SER A 3 -11.92 -23.58 15.08
N PRO A 4 -11.98 -22.23 15.05
CA PRO A 4 -13.25 -21.50 15.13
C PRO A 4 -14.19 -21.76 13.95
N ILE A 5 -13.73 -22.48 12.93
CA ILE A 5 -14.45 -22.73 11.70
C ILE A 5 -14.69 -24.23 11.55
N THR A 6 -15.95 -24.60 11.39
CA THR A 6 -16.34 -25.96 10.99
C THR A 6 -16.95 -25.93 9.60
N LEU A 7 -16.46 -26.78 8.69
CA LEU A 7 -16.92 -26.85 7.31
C LEU A 7 -17.75 -28.11 7.06
N TYR A 8 -19.01 -27.91 6.67
CA TYR A 8 -19.92 -28.97 6.23
C TYR A 8 -20.01 -29.00 4.70
N THR A 9 -19.94 -30.20 4.14
CA THR A 9 -19.88 -30.44 2.68
C THR A 9 -20.76 -31.65 2.33
N SER A 10 -20.71 -32.12 1.09
CA SER A 10 -21.42 -33.34 0.70
C SER A 10 -20.98 -34.59 1.47
N LYS A 11 -19.76 -34.62 2.01
CA LYS A 11 -19.32 -35.69 2.94
C LYS A 11 -20.15 -35.76 4.22
N HIS A 12 -20.80 -34.65 4.59
CA HIS A 12 -21.62 -34.52 5.79
C HIS A 12 -23.12 -34.63 5.51
N GLY A 13 -23.52 -34.75 4.23
CA GLY A 13 -24.93 -34.87 3.83
C GLY A 13 -25.51 -33.70 3.04
N LEU A 14 -24.73 -32.64 2.75
CA LEU A 14 -25.18 -31.59 1.84
C LEU A 14 -25.33 -32.13 0.41
N ILE A 15 -26.49 -31.91 -0.21
CA ILE A 15 -26.73 -32.32 -1.61
C ILE A 15 -25.71 -31.76 -2.62
N ASN A 16 -25.13 -30.60 -2.35
CA ASN A 16 -24.06 -30.00 -3.15
C ASN A 16 -23.19 -29.11 -2.26
N LYS A 17 -21.89 -29.04 -2.54
CA LYS A 17 -20.95 -28.21 -1.78
C LYS A 17 -21.12 -26.71 -2.01
N HIS A 18 -21.61 -26.29 -3.18
CA HIS A 18 -21.79 -24.87 -3.48
C HIS A 18 -23.07 -24.37 -2.82
N VAL A 19 -22.93 -23.72 -1.67
CA VAL A 19 -24.04 -23.16 -0.91
C VAL A 19 -24.24 -21.70 -1.31
N ASN A 20 -25.45 -21.36 -1.75
CA ASN A 20 -25.77 -20.04 -2.29
C ASN A 20 -26.52 -19.16 -1.29
N CYS A 21 -27.43 -19.74 -0.50
CA CYS A 21 -28.28 -18.99 0.42
C CYS A 21 -28.64 -19.84 1.66
N ILE A 22 -28.94 -19.15 2.75
CA ILE A 22 -29.33 -19.74 4.04
C ILE A 22 -30.59 -19.05 4.53
N GLU A 23 -31.57 -19.82 4.96
CA GLU A 23 -32.81 -19.26 5.50
C GLU A 23 -33.24 -19.97 6.79
N ARG A 24 -33.67 -19.19 7.79
CA ARG A 24 -34.05 -19.72 9.09
C ARG A 24 -35.38 -20.47 8.99
N GLY A 25 -35.38 -21.73 9.43
CA GLY A 25 -36.60 -22.50 9.70
C GLY A 25 -37.06 -22.35 11.16
N LYS A 26 -38.08 -23.11 11.54
CA LYS A 26 -38.57 -23.14 12.93
C LYS A 26 -37.58 -23.86 13.85
N ASP A 27 -37.32 -25.14 13.56
CA ASP A 27 -36.45 -26.04 14.35
C ASP A 27 -35.23 -26.53 13.54
N PHE A 28 -35.00 -25.92 12.38
CA PHE A 28 -34.03 -26.34 11.38
C PHE A 28 -33.58 -25.13 10.56
N VAL A 29 -32.60 -25.32 9.68
CA VAL A 29 -32.16 -24.30 8.73
C VAL A 29 -32.33 -24.82 7.30
N TRP A 30 -32.85 -23.97 6.42
CA TRP A 30 -32.91 -24.22 4.99
C TRP A 30 -31.61 -23.76 4.33
N ILE A 31 -31.07 -24.59 3.45
CA ILE A 31 -29.83 -24.32 2.73
C ILE A 31 -30.08 -24.49 1.24
N GLY A 32 -29.93 -23.42 0.46
CA GLY A 32 -30.00 -23.46 -0.99
C GLY A 32 -28.63 -23.72 -1.60
N THR A 33 -28.56 -24.65 -2.54
CA THR A 33 -27.31 -25.08 -3.19
C THR A 33 -27.49 -25.24 -4.70
N ASN A 34 -26.38 -25.48 -5.41
CA ASN A 34 -26.44 -25.79 -6.85
C ASN A 34 -27.17 -27.10 -7.18
N GLY A 35 -27.31 -28.02 -6.22
CA GLY A 35 -28.03 -29.29 -6.41
C GLY A 35 -29.48 -29.27 -5.93
N GLY A 36 -29.90 -28.19 -5.25
CA GLY A 36 -31.21 -28.10 -4.61
C GLY A 36 -31.13 -27.64 -3.17
N ILE A 37 -32.08 -28.09 -2.36
CA ILE A 37 -32.28 -27.61 -0.98
C ILE A 37 -31.83 -28.69 0.01
N ASN A 38 -31.22 -28.30 1.11
CA ASN A 38 -31.13 -29.13 2.31
C ASN A 38 -31.96 -28.50 3.42
N ARG A 39 -32.69 -29.34 4.16
CA ARG A 39 -33.19 -29.01 5.50
C ARG A 39 -32.24 -29.63 6.52
N ILE A 40 -31.63 -28.82 7.36
CA ILE A 40 -30.68 -29.28 8.37
C ILE A 40 -31.27 -29.09 9.76
N ASP A 41 -31.48 -30.19 10.47
CA ASP A 41 -31.93 -30.19 11.85
C ASP A 41 -30.68 -30.08 12.76
N PHE A 42 -30.77 -29.28 13.83
CA PHE A 42 -29.65 -29.02 14.74
C PHE A 42 -29.99 -29.41 16.19
N ARG A 43 -28.98 -29.85 16.94
CA ARG A 43 -29.01 -29.95 18.40
C ARG A 43 -27.99 -28.97 18.97
N GLY A 44 -28.48 -27.81 19.41
CA GLY A 44 -27.61 -26.66 19.68
C GLY A 44 -26.93 -26.20 18.39
N GLU A 45 -25.61 -26.08 18.39
CA GLU A 45 -24.82 -25.62 17.25
C GLU A 45 -24.47 -26.76 16.26
N LYS A 46 -24.69 -28.03 16.65
CA LYS A 46 -24.26 -29.19 15.88
C LYS A 46 -25.38 -29.70 14.99
N PRO A 47 -25.16 -29.87 13.67
CA PRO A 47 -26.14 -30.49 12.79
C PRO A 47 -26.27 -31.98 13.15
N ILE A 48 -27.51 -32.47 13.21
CA ILE A 48 -27.83 -33.87 13.52
C ILE A 48 -28.45 -34.61 12.35
N LYS A 49 -29.04 -33.90 11.38
CA LYS A 49 -29.66 -34.51 10.21
C LYS A 49 -29.66 -33.56 9.03
N PHE A 50 -29.24 -34.07 7.88
CA PHE A 50 -29.31 -33.39 6.59
C PHE A 50 -30.39 -34.08 5.73
N SER A 51 -31.43 -33.34 5.37
CA SER A 51 -32.54 -33.84 4.54
C SER A 51 -32.48 -33.15 3.17
N PRO A 52 -31.85 -33.78 2.16
CA PRO A 52 -31.68 -33.20 0.84
C PRO A 52 -32.95 -33.32 -0.02
N ARG A 53 -33.16 -32.35 -0.90
CA ARG A 53 -34.16 -32.39 -1.97
C ARG A 53 -33.58 -31.77 -3.23
N GLY A 54 -33.49 -32.58 -4.29
CA GLY A 54 -32.97 -32.16 -5.58
C GLY A 54 -33.88 -31.15 -6.27
N THR A 55 -33.27 -30.23 -7.00
CA THR A 55 -33.94 -29.35 -7.96
C THR A 55 -33.26 -29.49 -9.31
N SER A 56 -33.97 -29.17 -10.40
CA SER A 56 -33.42 -29.25 -11.75
C SER A 56 -32.35 -28.19 -12.08
N VAL A 57 -32.26 -27.15 -11.25
CA VAL A 57 -31.38 -25.98 -11.42
C VAL A 57 -30.97 -25.46 -10.04
N PRO A 58 -29.88 -24.68 -9.93
CA PRO A 58 -29.44 -24.08 -8.67
C PRO A 58 -30.54 -23.29 -7.94
N VAL A 59 -30.55 -23.43 -6.62
CA VAL A 59 -31.34 -22.59 -5.71
C VAL A 59 -30.46 -21.41 -5.31
N THR A 60 -30.89 -20.19 -5.63
CA THR A 60 -30.09 -18.96 -5.43
C THR A 60 -30.65 -18.04 -4.35
N ALA A 61 -31.94 -18.13 -4.05
CA ALA A 61 -32.57 -17.38 -2.98
C ALA A 61 -33.62 -18.23 -2.26
N LEU A 62 -33.82 -17.97 -0.97
CA LEU A 62 -34.82 -18.59 -0.12
C LEU A 62 -35.48 -17.50 0.73
N GLU A 63 -36.78 -17.62 0.96
CA GLU A 63 -37.53 -16.73 1.85
C GLU A 63 -38.63 -17.53 2.55
N ASN A 64 -38.57 -17.60 3.88
CA ASN A 64 -39.51 -18.40 4.68
C ASN A 64 -40.57 -17.50 5.31
N ASP A 65 -41.81 -17.56 4.81
CA ASP A 65 -42.93 -16.78 5.36
C ASP A 65 -43.65 -17.47 6.53
N GLY A 66 -43.11 -18.60 7.01
CA GLY A 66 -43.67 -19.41 8.08
C GLY A 66 -44.49 -20.60 7.57
N LYS A 67 -45.36 -20.43 6.57
CA LYS A 67 -46.21 -21.51 6.02
C LYS A 67 -45.65 -22.08 4.72
N ILE A 68 -44.97 -21.24 3.95
CA ILE A 68 -44.44 -21.48 2.62
C ILE A 68 -42.97 -21.10 2.66
N ILE A 69 -42.18 -21.83 1.89
CA ILE A 69 -40.83 -21.40 1.52
C ILE A 69 -40.87 -20.97 0.06
N TRP A 70 -40.49 -19.73 -0.20
CA TRP A 70 -40.26 -19.20 -1.54
C TRP A 70 -38.84 -19.55 -1.97
N VAL A 71 -38.70 -20.07 -3.17
CA VAL A 71 -37.46 -20.64 -3.70
C VAL A 71 -37.15 -19.98 -5.03
N GLY A 72 -36.06 -19.22 -5.07
CA GLY A 72 -35.48 -18.68 -6.30
C GLY A 72 -34.68 -19.76 -7.02
N LEU A 73 -35.13 -20.13 -8.22
CA LEU A 73 -34.48 -21.11 -9.07
C LEU A 73 -33.81 -20.43 -10.27
N LYS A 74 -32.49 -20.63 -10.41
CA LYS A 74 -31.70 -20.02 -11.48
C LYS A 74 -32.26 -20.38 -12.86
N GLY A 75 -32.70 -19.37 -13.60
CA GLY A 75 -33.26 -19.48 -14.94
C GLY A 75 -34.70 -19.99 -15.00
N LYS A 76 -35.35 -20.24 -13.86
CA LYS A 76 -36.75 -20.70 -13.81
C LYS A 76 -37.70 -19.72 -13.10
N GLY A 77 -37.16 -18.80 -12.29
CA GLY A 77 -37.93 -17.79 -11.57
C GLY A 77 -38.18 -18.19 -10.12
N VAL A 78 -39.25 -17.68 -9.52
CA VAL A 78 -39.56 -17.88 -8.10
C VAL A 78 -40.68 -18.87 -7.93
N TYR A 79 -40.49 -19.84 -7.05
CA TYR A 79 -41.37 -20.96 -6.83
C TYR A 79 -41.79 -21.04 -5.35
N MET A 80 -43.07 -21.18 -5.09
CA MET A 80 -43.57 -21.41 -3.73
C MET A 80 -43.57 -22.92 -3.43
N MET A 81 -43.21 -23.30 -2.21
CA MET A 81 -43.36 -24.65 -1.69
C MET A 81 -44.12 -24.60 -0.35
N PRO A 82 -45.43 -24.93 -0.33
CA PRO A 82 -46.18 -25.11 0.90
C PRO A 82 -45.54 -26.22 1.74
N LYS A 83 -45.34 -25.98 3.03
CA LYS A 83 -44.74 -26.97 3.94
C LYS A 83 -45.61 -28.21 4.13
N GLU A 84 -46.92 -28.06 3.95
CA GLU A 84 -47.90 -29.15 4.16
C GLU A 84 -48.19 -29.96 2.90
N ASN A 85 -48.29 -29.33 1.72
CA ASN A 85 -48.80 -29.98 0.49
C ASN A 85 -47.88 -29.86 -0.75
N TYR A 86 -46.63 -29.41 -0.59
CA TYR A 86 -45.56 -29.47 -1.61
C TYR A 86 -45.97 -29.13 -3.06
N LYS A 87 -46.83 -28.12 -3.28
CA LYS A 87 -47.25 -27.68 -4.61
C LYS A 87 -46.43 -26.49 -5.09
N PHE A 88 -45.75 -26.66 -6.22
CA PHE A 88 -45.01 -25.60 -6.89
C PHE A 88 -45.94 -24.67 -7.66
N ILE A 89 -46.03 -23.41 -7.22
CA ILE A 89 -46.70 -22.33 -7.95
C ILE A 89 -45.66 -21.21 -8.06
N GLY A 90 -45.35 -20.74 -9.26
CA GLY A 90 -44.23 -19.83 -9.46
C GLY A 90 -44.45 -18.74 -10.49
N PHE A 91 -43.71 -17.64 -10.32
CA PHE A 91 -43.56 -16.56 -11.30
C PHE A 91 -42.55 -17.04 -12.35
N ARG A 92 -43.00 -17.18 -13.61
CA ARG A 92 -42.18 -17.72 -14.69
C ARG A 92 -41.02 -16.77 -15.06
N LYS A 93 -39.96 -17.35 -15.62
CA LYS A 93 -38.75 -16.65 -16.11
C LYS A 93 -39.02 -15.51 -17.11
N ASP A 94 -40.12 -15.60 -17.86
CA ASP A 94 -40.51 -14.63 -18.89
C ASP A 94 -40.84 -13.26 -18.29
N VAL A 95 -41.28 -13.24 -17.03
CA VAL A 95 -41.58 -12.00 -16.30
C VAL A 95 -40.32 -11.33 -15.74
N LEU A 96 -39.34 -12.11 -15.30
CA LEU A 96 -38.22 -11.60 -14.49
C LEU A 96 -37.01 -11.12 -15.30
N GLY A 97 -36.94 -11.42 -16.60
CA GLY A 97 -35.88 -10.97 -17.53
C GLY A 97 -34.49 -11.58 -17.28
N ASP A 98 -34.07 -11.66 -16.03
CA ASP A 98 -32.81 -12.19 -15.56
C ASP A 98 -32.89 -13.66 -15.16
N LYS A 99 -31.76 -14.35 -15.28
CA LYS A 99 -31.65 -15.76 -14.86
C LYS A 99 -31.45 -15.89 -13.35
N GLU A 100 -30.88 -14.89 -12.69
CA GLU A 100 -30.46 -15.02 -11.29
C GLU A 100 -31.40 -14.28 -10.36
N ILE A 101 -31.90 -15.00 -9.36
CA ILE A 101 -32.68 -14.41 -8.27
C ILE A 101 -31.72 -14.22 -7.11
N LEU A 102 -31.42 -12.96 -6.79
CA LEU A 102 -30.46 -12.59 -5.76
C LEU A 102 -31.10 -12.57 -4.38
N LYS A 103 -32.34 -12.08 -4.28
CA LYS A 103 -33.07 -12.00 -3.02
C LYS A 103 -34.57 -12.09 -3.26
N ILE A 104 -35.25 -12.67 -2.28
CA ILE A 104 -36.71 -12.70 -2.20
C ILE A 104 -37.07 -12.13 -0.83
N GLU A 105 -38.09 -11.27 -0.76
CA GLU A 105 -38.59 -10.72 0.50
C GLU A 105 -40.11 -10.82 0.55
N LYS A 106 -40.65 -11.43 1.59
CA LYS A 106 -42.10 -11.44 1.82
C LYS A 106 -42.54 -10.07 2.33
N VAL A 107 -43.51 -9.48 1.62
CA VAL A 107 -44.21 -8.25 2.08
C VAL A 107 -45.67 -8.55 2.39
N SER A 108 -46.36 -7.67 3.11
CA SER A 108 -47.72 -7.93 3.62
C SER A 108 -48.70 -8.49 2.57
N LYS A 109 -48.81 -7.84 1.40
CA LYS A 109 -49.73 -8.21 0.31
C LYS A 109 -49.07 -9.00 -0.83
N GLY A 110 -47.82 -9.43 -0.67
CA GLY A 110 -47.05 -9.78 -1.86
C GLY A 110 -45.65 -10.34 -1.62
N LEU A 111 -44.82 -10.14 -2.63
CA LEU A 111 -43.41 -10.53 -2.67
C LEU A 111 -42.59 -9.45 -3.37
N VAL A 112 -41.39 -9.18 -2.88
CA VAL A 112 -40.39 -8.42 -3.61
C VAL A 112 -39.30 -9.38 -4.08
N VAL A 113 -38.95 -9.31 -5.35
CA VAL A 113 -37.93 -10.16 -5.97
C VAL A 113 -36.85 -9.26 -6.57
N TYR A 114 -35.61 -9.53 -6.19
CA TYR A 114 -34.45 -8.81 -6.68
C TYR A 114 -33.65 -9.69 -7.63
N THR A 115 -33.38 -9.16 -8.82
CA THR A 115 -32.49 -9.75 -9.82
C THR A 115 -31.21 -8.92 -9.93
N SER A 116 -30.33 -9.28 -10.87
CA SER A 116 -29.11 -8.53 -11.14
C SER A 116 -29.35 -7.11 -11.66
N THR A 117 -30.47 -6.88 -12.34
CA THR A 117 -30.77 -5.60 -13.01
C THR A 117 -32.05 -4.94 -12.52
N LYS A 118 -32.99 -5.70 -11.95
CA LYS A 118 -34.33 -5.22 -11.67
C LYS A 118 -34.83 -5.65 -10.29
N LYS A 119 -35.76 -4.85 -9.78
CA LYS A 119 -36.58 -5.15 -8.62
C LYS A 119 -38.02 -5.27 -9.07
N TYR A 120 -38.67 -6.36 -8.66
CA TYR A 120 -40.08 -6.66 -8.94
C TYR A 120 -40.89 -6.67 -7.66
N GLU A 121 -41.95 -5.87 -7.60
CA GLU A 121 -42.89 -5.84 -6.47
C GLU A 121 -44.22 -6.48 -6.91
N PHE A 122 -44.46 -7.72 -6.48
CA PHE A 122 -45.65 -8.48 -6.80
C PHE A 122 -46.73 -8.27 -5.74
N ASN A 123 -47.96 -7.97 -6.18
CA ASN A 123 -49.14 -7.92 -5.33
C ASN A 123 -50.02 -9.15 -5.60
N PHE A 124 -50.26 -9.95 -4.56
CA PHE A 124 -51.05 -11.18 -4.68
C PHE A 124 -52.56 -10.93 -4.74
N SER A 125 -53.04 -9.85 -4.12
CA SER A 125 -54.47 -9.48 -4.12
C SER A 125 -54.92 -9.10 -5.52
N ASP A 126 -54.14 -8.23 -6.17
CA ASP A 126 -54.51 -7.64 -7.46
C ASP A 126 -53.90 -8.42 -8.64
N LYS A 127 -53.02 -9.40 -8.35
CA LYS A 127 -52.26 -10.20 -9.33
C LYS A 127 -51.45 -9.33 -10.31
N THR A 128 -50.97 -8.19 -9.84
CA THR A 128 -50.15 -7.23 -10.60
C THR A 128 -48.72 -7.23 -10.09
N TYR A 129 -47.82 -6.65 -10.87
CA TYR A 129 -46.48 -6.32 -10.42
C TYR A 129 -46.02 -4.98 -10.99
N ILE A 130 -45.05 -4.37 -10.31
CA ILE A 130 -44.32 -3.20 -10.81
C ILE A 130 -42.85 -3.58 -10.87
N GLU A 131 -42.16 -3.19 -11.95
CA GLU A 131 -40.72 -3.33 -12.07
C GLU A 131 -40.01 -1.98 -11.97
N SER A 132 -38.80 -1.99 -11.44
CA SER A 132 -37.93 -0.82 -11.36
C SER A 132 -36.47 -1.26 -11.55
N GLU A 133 -35.67 -0.38 -12.14
CA GLU A 133 -34.23 -0.59 -12.26
C GLU A 133 -33.59 -0.66 -10.87
N HIS A 134 -32.68 -1.62 -10.69
CA HIS A 134 -32.01 -1.81 -9.43
C HIS A 134 -30.62 -2.41 -9.65
N SER A 135 -29.61 -1.79 -9.06
CA SER A 135 -28.28 -2.39 -8.94
C SER A 135 -28.11 -2.92 -7.51
N ILE A 136 -27.97 -4.24 -7.37
CA ILE A 136 -27.53 -4.83 -6.11
C ILE A 136 -26.02 -4.60 -5.98
N LYS A 137 -25.61 -4.04 -4.84
CA LYS A 137 -24.19 -4.02 -4.44
C LYS A 137 -23.73 -5.44 -4.18
N ALA A 138 -22.47 -5.74 -4.52
CA ALA A 138 -21.85 -7.01 -4.17
C ALA A 138 -22.07 -7.32 -2.68
N TYR A 139 -22.34 -8.59 -2.38
CA TYR A 139 -22.57 -9.04 -1.01
C TYR A 139 -21.34 -8.75 -0.15
N ASN A 140 -21.46 -7.82 0.80
CA ASN A 140 -20.38 -7.42 1.70
C ASN A 140 -20.94 -7.12 3.11
N PRO A 141 -21.31 -8.15 3.89
CA PRO A 141 -21.93 -7.97 5.19
C PRO A 141 -20.90 -7.57 6.25
N VAL A 142 -21.36 -6.77 7.22
CA VAL A 142 -20.66 -6.59 8.50
C VAL A 142 -21.38 -7.42 9.55
N ILE A 143 -20.85 -8.61 9.84
CA ILE A 143 -21.49 -9.59 10.71
C ILE A 143 -20.99 -9.38 12.14
N SER A 144 -21.87 -9.05 13.07
CA SER A 144 -21.51 -8.89 14.49
C SER A 144 -22.10 -10.02 15.33
N ILE A 145 -21.27 -10.68 16.15
CA ILE A 145 -21.66 -11.75 17.07
C ILE A 145 -20.87 -11.62 18.38
N GLY A 146 -21.57 -11.31 19.47
CA GLY A 146 -20.92 -10.93 20.74
C GLY A 146 -20.01 -9.71 20.56
N SER A 147 -18.77 -9.79 21.04
CA SER A 147 -17.73 -8.76 20.85
C SER A 147 -16.98 -8.88 19.50
N LYS A 148 -17.31 -9.88 18.68
CA LYS A 148 -16.58 -10.19 17.44
C LYS A 148 -17.34 -9.70 16.22
N THR A 149 -16.59 -9.22 15.24
CA THR A 149 -17.08 -8.72 13.96
C THR A 149 -16.35 -9.41 12.80
N LEU A 150 -17.09 -9.89 11.82
CA LEU A 150 -16.57 -10.41 10.57
C LEU A 150 -16.96 -9.47 9.43
N MET A 151 -16.08 -9.33 8.44
CA MET A 151 -16.35 -8.54 7.24
C MET A 151 -15.58 -9.14 6.06
N ILE A 152 -16.08 -8.94 4.85
CA ILE A 152 -15.40 -9.39 3.64
C ILE A 152 -14.31 -8.39 3.27
N ASN A 153 -13.08 -8.88 3.16
CA ASN A 153 -11.89 -8.16 2.72
C ASN A 153 -11.27 -8.88 1.53
N HIS A 154 -11.11 -8.20 0.39
CA HIS A 154 -10.61 -8.79 -0.87
C HIS A 154 -11.27 -10.14 -1.24
N GLY A 155 -12.58 -10.23 -1.02
CA GLY A 155 -13.40 -11.43 -1.29
C GLY A 155 -13.40 -12.48 -0.17
N LYS A 156 -12.54 -12.38 0.83
CA LYS A 156 -12.44 -13.35 1.94
C LYS A 156 -13.08 -12.79 3.21
N LEU A 157 -13.79 -13.63 3.96
CA LEU A 157 -14.31 -13.27 5.27
C LEU A 157 -13.18 -13.30 6.30
N GLU A 158 -12.98 -12.18 6.99
CA GLU A 158 -11.90 -11.99 7.96
C GLU A 158 -12.43 -11.39 9.26
N ARG A 159 -11.66 -11.50 10.35
CA ARG A 159 -11.96 -10.76 11.57
C ARG A 159 -11.70 -9.29 11.33
N PHE A 160 -12.67 -8.45 11.68
CA PHE A 160 -12.60 -7.01 11.49
C PHE A 160 -12.60 -6.28 12.84
N ASN A 161 -11.72 -5.30 12.96
CA ASN A 161 -11.68 -4.34 14.06
C ASN A 161 -12.37 -3.05 13.64
N LYS A 162 -13.56 -2.79 14.18
CA LYS A 162 -14.36 -1.60 13.84
C LYS A 162 -13.66 -0.28 14.18
N SER A 163 -12.83 -0.28 15.23
CA SER A 163 -12.15 0.92 15.71
C SER A 163 -11.04 1.30 14.73
N THR A 164 -10.07 0.43 14.54
CA THR A 164 -8.86 0.65 13.71
C THR A 164 -9.07 0.42 12.22
N GLN A 165 -10.20 -0.16 11.82
CA GLN A 165 -10.45 -0.67 10.45
C GLN A 165 -9.49 -1.76 10.00
N SER A 166 -8.76 -2.39 10.92
CA SER A 166 -7.85 -3.48 10.58
C SER A 166 -8.56 -4.82 10.42
N PHE A 167 -7.95 -5.67 9.60
CA PHE A 167 -8.40 -7.03 9.36
C PHE A 167 -7.37 -8.03 9.87
N ARG A 168 -7.86 -9.20 10.30
CA ARG A 168 -7.03 -10.37 10.58
C ARG A 168 -7.64 -11.61 9.91
N PRO A 169 -6.83 -12.40 9.19
CA PRO A 169 -7.34 -13.58 8.50
C PRO A 169 -7.86 -14.61 9.50
N LEU A 170 -8.88 -15.34 9.09
CA LEU A 170 -9.29 -16.56 9.76
C LEU A 170 -8.40 -17.74 9.28
N ASP A 171 -8.36 -18.82 10.05
CA ASP A 171 -7.60 -20.04 9.70
C ASP A 171 -8.03 -20.67 8.36
N LEU A 172 -9.23 -20.35 7.87
CA LEU A 172 -9.74 -20.79 6.57
C LEU A 172 -10.21 -19.57 5.77
N ALA A 173 -9.72 -19.46 4.53
CA ALA A 173 -10.23 -18.48 3.57
C ALA A 173 -11.67 -18.83 3.15
N ILE A 174 -12.64 -18.00 3.56
CA ILE A 174 -14.05 -18.23 3.29
C ILE A 174 -14.55 -17.16 2.33
N LEU A 175 -15.06 -17.57 1.17
CA LEU A 175 -15.93 -16.70 0.36
C LEU A 175 -17.35 -16.83 0.92
N ALA A 176 -17.98 -15.71 1.28
CA ALA A 176 -19.33 -15.69 1.85
C ALA A 176 -20.34 -15.25 0.80
N ASN A 177 -21.32 -16.10 0.51
CA ASN A 177 -22.47 -15.81 -0.37
C ASN A 177 -23.67 -15.28 0.43
N ASP A 178 -23.81 -15.76 1.66
CA ASP A 178 -24.92 -15.43 2.56
C ASP A 178 -24.54 -15.77 4.01
N HIS A 179 -25.28 -15.26 5.00
CA HIS A 179 -25.05 -15.56 6.41
C HIS A 179 -26.33 -15.57 7.24
N LEU A 180 -26.29 -16.34 8.32
CA LEU A 180 -27.33 -16.37 9.35
C LEU A 180 -26.67 -16.41 10.72
N ASN A 181 -26.88 -15.36 11.53
CA ASN A 181 -26.55 -15.41 12.96
C ASN A 181 -27.37 -16.54 13.60
N PHE A 182 -26.71 -17.58 14.14
CA PHE A 182 -27.33 -18.84 14.53
C PHE A 182 -26.82 -19.28 15.91
N HIS A 183 -27.72 -19.30 16.89
CA HIS A 183 -27.38 -19.49 18.30
C HIS A 183 -26.25 -18.54 18.75
N LYS A 184 -25.13 -19.10 19.23
CA LYS A 184 -23.96 -18.36 19.68
C LYS A 184 -22.92 -18.15 18.58
N GLY A 185 -23.20 -18.55 17.34
CA GLY A 185 -22.28 -18.43 16.22
C GLY A 185 -22.95 -17.92 14.96
N VAL A 186 -22.32 -18.21 13.82
CA VAL A 186 -22.78 -17.75 12.51
C VAL A 186 -22.69 -18.90 11.52
N LEU A 187 -23.79 -19.17 10.81
CA LEU A 187 -23.78 -20.00 9.62
C LEU A 187 -23.49 -19.14 8.39
N ILE A 188 -22.59 -19.59 7.53
CA ILE A 188 -22.12 -18.86 6.35
C ILE A 188 -22.24 -19.77 5.13
N ALA A 189 -22.92 -19.27 4.10
CA ALA A 189 -22.99 -19.93 2.80
C ALA A 189 -21.71 -19.65 2.04
N SER A 190 -21.10 -20.69 1.48
CA SER A 190 -19.87 -20.57 0.71
C SER A 190 -19.88 -21.48 -0.52
N PRO A 191 -19.19 -21.11 -1.61
CA PRO A 191 -18.92 -22.02 -2.72
C PRO A 191 -18.25 -23.35 -2.29
N SER A 192 -17.55 -23.34 -1.16
CA SER A 192 -16.85 -24.52 -0.63
C SER A 192 -17.68 -25.38 0.33
N GLY A 193 -18.82 -24.88 0.82
CA GLY A 193 -19.67 -25.61 1.77
C GLY A 193 -20.51 -24.69 2.65
N LEU A 194 -21.21 -25.29 3.61
CA LEU A 194 -21.81 -24.56 4.72
C LEU A 194 -20.78 -24.44 5.83
N VAL A 195 -20.47 -23.22 6.23
CA VAL A 195 -19.51 -22.95 7.29
C VAL A 195 -20.25 -22.57 8.57
N TYR A 196 -19.82 -23.12 9.71
CA TYR A 196 -20.19 -22.62 11.03
C TYR A 196 -18.98 -21.94 11.67
N TYR A 197 -19.13 -20.66 12.01
CA TYR A 197 -18.17 -19.90 12.79
C TYR A 197 -18.58 -19.90 14.27
N ASN A 198 -17.71 -20.44 15.12
CA ASN A 198 -17.85 -20.45 16.57
C ASN A 198 -16.99 -19.34 17.20
N PRO A 199 -17.59 -18.22 17.65
CA PRO A 199 -16.85 -17.15 18.30
C PRO A 199 -16.28 -17.57 19.65
N ALA A 200 -16.71 -18.66 20.30
CA ALA A 200 -16.07 -19.10 21.54
C ALA A 200 -14.66 -19.69 21.32
N GLU A 201 -14.41 -20.23 20.14
CA GLU A 201 -13.14 -20.87 19.77
C GLU A 201 -12.19 -19.94 18.99
N ASP A 202 -12.67 -18.76 18.61
CA ASP A 202 -11.86 -17.77 17.91
C ASP A 202 -10.90 -17.09 18.89
N THR A 203 -9.60 -17.35 18.74
CA THR A 203 -8.54 -16.81 19.60
C THR A 203 -7.87 -15.58 19.01
N ILE A 204 -8.34 -15.06 17.87
CA ILE A 204 -7.77 -13.88 17.20
C ILE A 204 -7.96 -12.65 18.09
N GLN A 205 -6.83 -12.05 18.45
CA GLN A 205 -6.75 -10.78 19.17
C GLN A 205 -6.21 -9.71 18.23
N PHE A 206 -6.68 -8.47 18.35
CA PHE A 206 -6.07 -7.33 17.67
C PHE A 206 -5.02 -6.71 18.58
N GLY A 207 -3.88 -6.32 18.01
CA GLY A 207 -2.80 -5.65 18.74
C GLY A 207 -2.93 -4.13 18.70
N ASP A 208 -1.90 -3.47 19.21
CA ASP A 208 -1.79 -2.01 19.09
C ASP A 208 -1.41 -1.59 17.65
N PRO A 209 -1.99 -0.48 17.14
CA PRO A 209 -1.55 0.17 15.90
C PRO A 209 -0.05 0.43 15.91
N MET A 210 0.68 -0.09 14.93
CA MET A 210 2.13 0.10 14.84
C MET A 210 2.64 0.14 13.41
N ILE A 211 3.74 0.87 13.22
CA ILE A 211 4.46 0.98 11.97
C ILE A 211 5.81 0.25 12.09
N LYS A 212 6.19 -0.49 11.05
CA LYS A 212 7.49 -1.15 10.92
C LYS A 212 8.09 -0.83 9.56
N LEU A 213 9.42 -0.77 9.50
CA LEU A 213 10.12 -0.73 8.23
C LEU A 213 9.93 -2.07 7.53
N GLU A 214 9.46 -2.02 6.28
CA GLU A 214 9.34 -3.20 5.42
C GLU A 214 10.65 -3.45 4.69
N LYS A 215 11.11 -2.41 3.98
CA LYS A 215 12.36 -2.42 3.22
C LYS A 215 12.82 -0.98 2.96
N VAL A 216 14.11 -0.84 2.71
CA VAL A 216 14.73 0.38 2.16
C VAL A 216 15.37 0.02 0.85
N GLN A 217 15.25 0.90 -0.14
CA GLN A 217 15.92 0.75 -1.42
C GLN A 217 16.79 1.98 -1.68
N LEU A 218 18.03 1.75 -2.10
CA LEU A 218 18.97 2.76 -2.57
C LEU A 218 19.07 2.66 -4.08
N ASN A 219 18.69 3.72 -4.80
CA ASN A 219 18.70 3.76 -6.27
C ASN A 219 17.93 2.56 -6.90
N GLY A 220 16.85 2.14 -6.24
CA GLY A 220 16.00 1.01 -6.65
C GLY A 220 16.46 -0.37 -6.19
N VAL A 221 17.60 -0.48 -5.49
CA VAL A 221 18.14 -1.76 -4.99
C VAL A 221 17.92 -1.90 -3.49
N ASP A 222 17.36 -3.03 -3.04
CA ASP A 222 17.13 -3.31 -1.62
C ASP A 222 18.43 -3.21 -0.80
N THR A 223 18.36 -2.51 0.34
CA THR A 223 19.51 -2.26 1.23
C THR A 223 19.10 -2.31 2.71
N ILE A 224 20.09 -2.28 3.60
CA ILE A 224 19.91 -2.35 5.05
C ILE A 224 19.92 -0.94 5.65
N ALA A 225 18.90 -0.61 6.44
CA ALA A 225 18.67 0.73 6.96
C ALA A 225 19.52 1.12 8.19
N GLU A 226 20.28 0.19 8.77
CA GLU A 226 20.88 0.38 10.10
C GLU A 226 22.04 1.39 10.12
N ARG A 227 22.69 1.65 8.97
CA ARG A 227 23.62 2.77 8.79
C ARG A 227 23.97 2.94 7.31
N LEU A 228 23.33 3.91 6.65
CA LEU A 228 23.65 4.29 5.28
C LEU A 228 24.66 5.44 5.34
N ASP A 229 25.93 5.10 5.15
CA ASP A 229 27.00 6.06 4.87
C ASP A 229 27.12 6.13 3.33
N LEU A 230 26.57 7.18 2.74
CA LEU A 230 26.42 7.33 1.29
C LEU A 230 27.52 8.22 0.73
N ASN A 231 28.07 7.85 -0.44
CA ASN A 231 29.01 8.71 -1.18
C ASN A 231 28.27 9.94 -1.78
N TRP A 232 28.99 10.87 -2.39
CA TRP A 232 28.42 12.14 -2.90
C TRP A 232 27.49 12.00 -4.14
N ASP A 233 27.32 10.80 -4.70
CA ASP A 233 26.50 10.60 -5.89
C ASP A 233 25.01 10.90 -5.62
N ASN A 234 24.23 11.09 -6.69
CA ASN A 234 22.79 11.23 -6.55
C ASN A 234 22.17 9.94 -6.02
N HIS A 235 21.65 10.02 -4.80
CA HIS A 235 20.96 8.90 -4.14
C HIS A 235 19.47 9.16 -4.05
N VAL A 236 18.70 8.15 -4.44
CA VAL A 236 17.26 8.07 -4.19
C VAL A 236 17.04 6.98 -3.15
N LEU A 237 16.60 7.39 -1.96
CA LEU A 237 16.26 6.51 -0.86
C LEU A 237 14.75 6.30 -0.81
N ASN A 238 14.32 5.05 -0.97
CA ASN A 238 12.92 4.66 -0.93
C ASN A 238 12.63 3.81 0.30
N TYR A 239 11.79 4.31 1.20
CA TYR A 239 11.38 3.63 2.42
C TYR A 239 9.95 3.10 2.28
N HIS A 240 9.77 1.79 2.43
CA HIS A 240 8.46 1.17 2.49
C HIS A 240 8.17 0.66 3.90
N PHE A 241 6.88 0.67 4.26
CA PHE A 241 6.45 0.39 5.62
C PHE A 241 5.32 -0.63 5.66
N ILE A 242 5.35 -1.46 6.71
CA ILE A 242 4.22 -2.28 7.14
C ILE A 242 3.49 -1.53 8.24
N CYS A 243 2.20 -1.26 8.01
CA CYS A 243 1.32 -0.62 8.99
C CYS A 243 0.39 -1.68 9.58
N SER A 244 0.72 -2.20 10.75
CA SER A 244 -0.11 -3.20 11.44
C SER A 244 -1.20 -2.50 12.22
N GLU A 245 -2.40 -3.09 12.23
CA GLU A 245 -3.54 -2.60 13.03
C GLU A 245 -3.99 -1.18 12.71
N LEU A 246 -3.77 -0.72 11.47
CA LEU A 246 -4.16 0.61 10.99
C LEU A 246 -5.17 0.59 9.83
N GLY A 247 -5.57 -0.60 9.37
CA GLY A 247 -6.47 -0.75 8.22
C GLY A 247 -5.74 -0.97 6.90
N ASP A 248 -6.42 -0.68 5.80
CA ASP A 248 -5.87 -0.84 4.46
C ASP A 248 -4.80 0.21 4.16
N LYS A 249 -3.69 -0.21 3.54
CA LYS A 249 -2.49 0.63 3.32
C LYS A 249 -2.77 1.88 2.49
N ASN A 250 -3.76 1.85 1.61
CA ASN A 250 -4.21 3.00 0.81
C ASN A 250 -5.00 4.05 1.61
N GLN A 251 -5.49 3.71 2.82
CA GLN A 251 -6.20 4.60 3.74
C GLN A 251 -5.32 5.09 4.89
N ILE A 252 -4.00 4.94 4.75
CA ILE A 252 -3.01 5.31 5.77
C ILE A 252 -2.13 6.42 5.21
N THR A 253 -1.99 7.48 5.98
CA THR A 253 -1.07 8.58 5.72
C THR A 253 0.17 8.42 6.61
N LEU A 254 1.34 8.49 5.99
CA LEU A 254 2.62 8.62 6.66
C LEU A 254 2.93 10.10 6.88
N ASN A 255 3.15 10.47 8.14
CA ASN A 255 3.65 11.79 8.50
C ASN A 255 5.13 11.63 8.81
N TYR A 256 5.97 12.33 8.07
CA TYR A 256 7.41 12.27 8.28
C TYR A 256 8.02 13.65 8.49
N THR A 257 9.14 13.64 9.20
CA THR A 257 9.98 14.82 9.44
C THR A 257 11.41 14.44 9.10
N LEU A 258 12.02 15.18 8.18
CA LEU A 258 13.42 15.04 7.82
C LEU A 258 14.17 16.23 8.40
N THR A 259 15.09 15.95 9.33
CA THR A 259 16.01 16.95 9.88
C THR A 259 17.38 16.74 9.26
N GLY A 260 17.97 17.79 8.69
CA GLY A 260 19.31 17.77 8.10
C GLY A 260 20.01 19.13 8.22
N PRO A 261 21.14 19.32 7.52
CA PRO A 261 21.93 20.56 7.57
C PRO A 261 21.16 21.80 7.12
N ASP A 262 20.28 21.65 6.13
CA ASP A 262 19.49 22.75 5.56
C ASP A 262 18.23 23.08 6.38
N GLY A 263 17.99 22.35 7.48
CA GLY A 263 16.87 22.55 8.39
C GLY A 263 15.93 21.34 8.52
N GLU A 264 14.69 21.61 8.92
CA GLU A 264 13.64 20.61 9.12
C GLU A 264 12.57 20.72 8.04
N SER A 265 12.27 19.61 7.37
CA SER A 265 11.17 19.48 6.41
C SER A 265 10.13 18.47 6.92
N LYS A 266 8.85 18.74 6.66
CA LYS A 266 7.71 17.87 7.01
C LYS A 266 6.95 17.48 5.75
N GLY A 267 6.51 16.23 5.69
CA GLY A 267 5.72 15.74 4.57
C GLY A 267 4.64 14.76 5.00
N PHE A 268 3.70 14.58 4.08
CA PHE A 268 2.54 13.70 4.20
C PHE A 268 2.44 12.90 2.91
N ILE A 269 2.43 11.58 3.00
CA ILE A 269 2.35 10.70 1.82
C ILE A 269 1.51 9.48 2.11
N ASN A 270 0.90 8.90 1.09
CA ASN A 270 0.16 7.65 1.26
C ASN A 270 1.12 6.51 1.62
N ALA A 271 0.75 5.67 2.57
CA ALA A 271 1.59 4.56 2.99
C ALA A 271 1.84 3.53 1.88
N GLN A 272 0.97 3.45 0.88
CA GLN A 272 1.15 2.59 -0.30
C GLN A 272 2.36 3.01 -1.14
N GLU A 273 2.62 4.30 -1.26
CA GLU A 273 3.73 4.86 -2.05
C GLU A 273 5.08 4.68 -1.32
N GLY A 274 5.07 4.80 0.00
CA GLY A 274 6.30 4.87 0.79
C GLY A 274 6.83 6.30 0.87
N ILE A 275 8.06 6.47 1.36
CA ILE A 275 8.73 7.78 1.41
C ILE A 275 9.93 7.72 0.47
N GLU A 276 9.93 8.54 -0.56
CA GLU A 276 11.07 8.78 -1.44
C GLU A 276 11.81 10.04 -0.97
N LEU A 277 13.12 9.92 -0.75
CA LEU A 277 14.00 11.05 -0.50
C LEU A 277 15.04 11.11 -1.62
N SER A 278 15.14 12.27 -2.27
CA SER A 278 16.06 12.55 -3.37
C SER A 278 16.63 13.97 -3.23
N GLU A 279 17.64 14.30 -4.03
CA GLU A 279 18.25 15.65 -4.09
C GLU A 279 18.78 16.16 -2.74
N LEU A 280 19.25 15.25 -1.89
CA LEU A 280 19.79 15.58 -0.57
C LEU A 280 21.24 16.07 -0.68
N GLY A 281 21.54 17.16 0.03
CA GLY A 281 22.90 17.65 0.21
C GLY A 281 23.76 16.72 1.08
N HIS A 282 25.02 17.09 1.26
CA HIS A 282 25.92 16.36 2.16
C HIS A 282 25.63 16.70 3.62
N GLY A 283 25.79 15.72 4.52
CA GLY A 283 25.65 15.89 5.95
C GLY A 283 24.81 14.78 6.61
N ASP A 284 24.53 14.98 7.90
CA ASP A 284 23.82 14.00 8.73
C ASP A 284 22.31 14.28 8.71
N TYR A 285 21.53 13.22 8.49
CA TYR A 285 20.08 13.28 8.41
C TYR A 285 19.41 12.38 9.46
N LEU A 286 18.27 12.84 9.96
CA LEU A 286 17.36 12.08 10.80
C LEU A 286 15.96 12.11 10.17
N LEU A 287 15.50 10.95 9.70
CA LEU A 287 14.12 10.75 9.25
C LEU A 287 13.29 10.17 10.40
N VAL A 288 12.26 10.89 10.84
CA VAL A 288 11.28 10.42 11.82
C VAL A 288 9.95 10.18 11.12
N VAL A 289 9.39 8.97 11.24
CA VAL A 289 8.16 8.57 10.55
C VAL A 289 7.10 8.11 11.55
N SER A 290 5.87 8.54 11.33
CA SER A 290 4.66 8.08 12.03
C SER A 290 3.55 7.80 11.03
N ALA A 291 2.57 6.99 11.40
CA ALA A 291 1.43 6.67 10.54
C ALA A 291 0.11 7.00 11.23
N VAL A 292 -0.87 7.41 10.43
CA VAL A 292 -2.24 7.67 10.87
C VAL A 292 -3.21 7.16 9.81
N ASN A 293 -4.32 6.54 10.22
CA ASN A 293 -5.35 6.12 9.28
C ASN A 293 -6.44 7.19 9.06
N GLU A 294 -7.37 6.97 8.13
CA GLU A 294 -8.50 7.88 7.85
C GLU A 294 -9.38 8.20 9.08
N LYS A 295 -9.44 7.30 10.07
CA LYS A 295 -10.15 7.51 11.35
C LYS A 295 -9.35 8.31 12.38
N LYS A 296 -8.21 8.89 12.01
CA LYS A 296 -7.30 9.63 12.89
C LYS A 296 -6.70 8.76 14.00
N ILE A 297 -6.65 7.45 13.82
CA ILE A 297 -5.97 6.54 14.73
C ILE A 297 -4.50 6.48 14.33
N SER A 298 -3.63 6.84 15.27
CA SER A 298 -2.18 6.91 15.07
C SER A 298 -1.50 5.61 15.48
N ALA A 299 -0.40 5.28 14.79
CA ALA A 299 0.54 4.28 15.28
C ALA A 299 1.07 4.70 16.66
N THR A 300 1.20 3.73 17.56
CA THR A 300 1.71 3.92 18.92
C THR A 300 3.20 4.23 18.94
N ASN A 301 3.95 3.71 17.96
CA ASN A 301 5.38 3.93 17.81
C ASN A 301 5.71 4.92 16.68
N LYS A 302 6.92 5.49 16.74
CA LYS A 302 7.54 6.26 15.65
C LYS A 302 8.84 5.58 15.24
N LEU A 303 9.13 5.57 13.95
CA LEU A 303 10.41 5.07 13.43
C LEU A 303 11.39 6.22 13.28
N ARG A 304 12.68 5.92 13.48
CA ARG A 304 13.77 6.90 13.40
C ARG A 304 14.91 6.27 12.61
N PHE A 305 15.28 6.87 11.50
CA PHE A 305 16.37 6.42 10.64
C PHE A 305 17.43 7.50 10.58
N LYS A 306 18.69 7.11 10.83
CA LYS A 306 19.84 8.00 10.74
C LYS A 306 20.70 7.57 9.57
N PHE A 307 21.09 8.52 8.73
CA PHE A 307 22.00 8.29 7.60
C PHE A 307 22.84 9.54 7.35
N SER A 308 23.98 9.38 6.68
CA SER A 308 24.90 10.47 6.37
C SER A 308 25.30 10.42 4.90
N ILE A 309 25.43 11.59 4.28
CA ILE A 309 25.92 11.74 2.91
C ILE A 309 27.28 12.45 2.98
N GLU A 310 28.32 11.81 2.45
CA GLU A 310 29.68 12.33 2.49
C GLU A 310 29.82 13.63 1.70
N SER A 311 30.65 14.54 2.23
CA SER A 311 30.97 15.78 1.53
C SER A 311 32.00 15.51 0.43
N PRO A 312 31.75 15.95 -0.83
CA PRO A 312 32.69 15.77 -1.93
C PRO A 312 34.07 16.41 -1.69
N LEU A 313 34.14 17.37 -0.77
CA LEU A 313 35.37 18.10 -0.46
C LEU A 313 36.30 17.34 0.50
N LYS A 314 35.81 16.33 1.23
CA LYS A 314 36.62 15.59 2.21
C LYS A 314 37.72 14.74 1.55
N ASP A 315 37.47 14.22 0.35
CA ASP A 315 38.46 13.42 -0.38
C ASP A 315 39.48 14.27 -1.17
N SER A 316 39.23 15.58 -1.32
CA SER A 316 39.95 16.44 -2.26
C SER A 316 40.93 17.42 -1.60
N ILE A 317 41.27 17.25 -0.32
CA ILE A 317 42.30 18.07 0.34
C ILE A 317 43.61 18.04 -0.47
N TRP A 318 43.96 16.88 -1.03
CA TRP A 318 45.13 16.71 -1.91
C TRP A 318 45.03 17.50 -3.22
N PHE A 319 43.84 17.62 -3.82
CA PHE A 319 43.65 18.42 -5.02
C PHE A 319 43.93 19.91 -4.77
N TYR A 320 43.45 20.44 -3.64
CA TYR A 320 43.75 21.82 -3.23
C TYR A 320 45.23 22.03 -2.88
N LEU A 321 45.88 21.03 -2.26
CA LEU A 321 47.33 21.06 -2.01
C LEU A 321 48.14 21.03 -3.32
N ILE A 322 47.71 20.27 -4.33
CA ILE A 322 48.35 20.23 -5.64
C ILE A 322 48.19 21.57 -6.37
N ILE A 323 47.00 22.16 -6.36
CA ILE A 323 46.76 23.47 -7.00
C ILE A 323 47.60 24.55 -6.32
N THR A 324 47.62 24.59 -4.99
CA THR A 324 48.42 25.58 -4.25
C THR A 324 49.92 25.37 -4.48
N GLY A 325 50.40 24.13 -4.53
CA GLY A 325 51.77 23.79 -4.91
C GLY A 325 52.12 24.21 -6.34
N ALA A 326 51.23 23.97 -7.30
CA ALA A 326 51.42 24.35 -8.70
C ALA A 326 51.47 25.88 -8.86
N LEU A 327 50.60 26.61 -8.16
CA LEU A 327 50.63 28.08 -8.13
C LEU A 327 51.94 28.60 -7.55
N PHE A 328 52.44 27.98 -6.47
CA PHE A 328 53.72 28.36 -5.86
C PHE A 328 54.90 28.15 -6.83
N VAL A 329 54.95 27.01 -7.50
CA VAL A 329 55.99 26.72 -8.53
C VAL A 329 55.88 27.69 -9.70
N TRP A 330 54.67 27.99 -10.16
CA TRP A 330 54.43 28.98 -11.20
C TRP A 330 54.95 30.37 -10.80
N THR A 331 54.66 30.83 -9.58
CA THR A 331 55.17 32.09 -9.05
C THR A 331 56.71 32.11 -9.01
N LEU A 332 57.36 31.02 -8.58
CA LEU A 332 58.82 30.92 -8.58
C LEU A 332 59.41 30.98 -10.00
N LEU A 333 58.80 30.31 -10.97
CA LEU A 333 59.23 30.32 -12.37
C LEU A 333 59.10 31.71 -13.00
N VAL A 334 57.96 32.38 -12.81
CA VAL A 334 57.74 33.74 -13.30
C VAL A 334 58.74 34.71 -12.68
N ASN A 335 58.97 34.62 -11.37
CA ASN A 335 59.98 35.44 -10.67
C ASN A 335 61.41 35.15 -11.15
N GLY A 336 61.74 33.90 -11.47
CA GLY A 336 63.03 33.52 -12.02
C GLY A 336 63.25 34.07 -13.43
N LEU A 337 62.26 33.92 -14.30
CA LEU A 337 62.31 34.41 -15.69
C LEU A 337 62.38 35.94 -15.75
N THR A 338 61.59 36.63 -14.93
CA THR A 338 61.65 38.10 -14.84
C THR A 338 63.01 38.56 -14.32
N ARG A 339 63.56 37.96 -13.25
CA ARG A 339 64.92 38.27 -12.78
C ARG A 339 65.99 38.04 -13.84
N ALA A 340 65.90 36.95 -14.60
CA ALA A 340 66.85 36.64 -15.67
C ALA A 340 66.76 37.65 -16.83
N LYS A 341 65.54 38.08 -17.20
CA LYS A 341 65.31 39.12 -18.20
C LYS A 341 65.85 40.47 -17.72
N PHE A 342 65.53 40.88 -16.50
CA PHE A 342 66.07 42.12 -15.90
C PHE A 342 67.60 42.13 -15.85
N LYS A 343 68.25 41.00 -15.53
CA LYS A 343 69.72 40.91 -15.60
C LYS A 343 70.28 41.11 -17.01
N LYS A 344 69.62 40.57 -18.04
CA LYS A 344 70.03 40.80 -19.44
C LYS A 344 69.85 42.26 -19.84
N ASP A 345 68.71 42.86 -19.48
CA ASP A 345 68.40 44.25 -19.82
C ASP A 345 69.36 45.22 -19.12
N ILE A 346 69.74 44.97 -17.87
CA ILE A 346 70.77 45.75 -17.15
C ILE A 346 72.12 45.66 -17.85
N LYS A 347 72.55 44.45 -18.27
CA LYS A 347 73.84 44.26 -18.93
C LYS A 347 73.92 44.99 -20.28
N VAL A 348 72.84 44.94 -21.06
CA VAL A 348 72.73 45.71 -22.32
C VAL A 348 72.78 47.22 -22.05
N LEU A 349 72.16 47.67 -20.96
CA LEU A 349 72.20 49.08 -20.56
C LEU A 349 73.60 49.53 -20.14
N GLU A 350 74.33 48.70 -19.39
CA GLU A 350 75.73 48.94 -19.01
C GLU A 350 76.65 49.02 -20.25
N ASP A 351 76.51 48.09 -21.18
CA ASP A 351 77.27 48.09 -22.44
C ASP A 351 76.98 49.36 -23.26
N ALA A 352 75.71 49.79 -23.34
CA ALA A 352 75.32 51.03 -24.02
C ALA A 352 75.83 52.30 -23.29
N LEU A 353 75.93 52.26 -21.96
CA LEU A 353 76.50 53.34 -21.13
C LEU A 353 78.01 53.46 -21.37
N ILE A 354 78.73 52.34 -21.43
CA ILE A 354 80.16 52.30 -21.76
C ILE A 354 80.40 52.87 -23.17
N GLU A 355 79.59 52.48 -24.16
CA GLU A 355 79.69 53.02 -25.52
C GLU A 355 79.46 54.54 -25.57
N LYS A 356 78.45 55.04 -24.85
CA LYS A 356 78.20 56.49 -24.74
C LYS A 356 79.34 57.23 -24.04
N THR A 357 79.89 56.68 -22.97
CA THR A 357 81.02 57.27 -22.23
C THR A 357 82.27 57.32 -23.11
N ASN A 358 82.54 56.26 -23.88
CA ASN A 358 83.64 56.24 -24.85
C ASN A 358 83.45 57.24 -26.00
N LYS A 359 82.22 57.41 -26.49
CA LYS A 359 81.86 58.47 -27.45
C LYS A 359 82.02 59.87 -26.85
N LEU A 360 81.69 60.07 -25.58
CA LEU A 360 81.89 61.34 -24.88
C LEU A 360 83.38 61.68 -24.74
N ASN A 361 84.22 60.72 -24.33
CA ASN A 361 85.67 60.89 -24.20
C ASN A 361 86.36 61.18 -25.54
N THR A 362 85.87 60.61 -26.64
CA THR A 362 86.37 60.91 -28.00
C THR A 362 85.92 62.28 -28.50
N ILE A 363 84.72 62.74 -28.14
CA ILE A 363 84.26 64.11 -28.39
C ILE A 363 85.04 65.12 -27.54
N GLU A 364 85.29 64.85 -26.25
CA GLU A 364 86.13 65.69 -25.39
C GLU A 364 87.57 65.78 -25.91
N ARG A 365 88.17 64.66 -26.33
CA ARG A 365 89.49 64.64 -27.02
C ARG A 365 89.50 65.43 -28.34
N SER A 366 88.38 65.53 -29.04
CA SER A 366 88.28 66.34 -30.28
C SER A 366 88.06 67.84 -30.03
N LYS A 367 87.55 68.21 -28.85
CA LYS A 367 87.13 69.58 -28.51
C LYS A 367 88.19 70.37 -27.71
N TYR A 368 89.09 69.68 -27.02
CA TYR A 368 90.22 70.27 -26.32
C TYR A 368 91.49 69.48 -26.66
N GLY A 369 92.27 69.98 -27.63
CA GLY A 369 93.60 69.46 -27.88
C GLY A 369 94.53 69.87 -26.73
N LEU A 370 94.93 68.91 -25.90
CA LEU A 370 96.10 69.02 -25.04
C LEU A 370 96.91 67.71 -25.10
N VAL A 371 98.20 67.96 -25.10
CA VAL A 371 99.35 67.18 -25.56
C VAL A 371 99.78 66.17 -24.49
N GLU A 372 100.31 65.02 -24.95
CA GLU A 372 101.08 64.09 -24.14
C GLU A 372 102.31 64.78 -23.55
N GLU A 373 102.50 64.70 -22.24
CA GLU A 373 103.79 64.94 -21.60
C GLU A 373 104.49 63.60 -21.44
N ASP A 374 105.37 63.29 -22.40
CA ASP A 374 106.47 62.34 -22.19
C ASP A 374 107.53 63.01 -21.28
N GLU A 375 108.00 62.24 -20.31
CA GLU A 375 109.04 62.59 -19.35
C GLU A 375 110.43 62.77 -20.01
N LEU A 376 111.30 63.54 -19.33
CA LEU A 376 112.72 63.84 -19.59
C LEU A 376 113.05 65.08 -20.45
N GLU A 377 113.64 66.01 -19.71
CA GLU A 377 114.19 67.32 -20.03
C GLU A 377 115.53 67.21 -20.79
N LEU A 378 115.59 67.76 -22.01
CA LEU A 378 116.57 68.74 -22.53
C LEU A 378 116.32 69.05 -24.01
#